data_AF-A0A8K0MR81-F1
#
_entry.id   AF-A0A8K0MR81-F1
#
_cell.length_a   1.000
_cell.length_b   1.000
_cell.length_c   1.000
_cell.angle_alpha   90.00
_cell.angle_beta   90.00
_cell.angle_gamma   90.00
#
_symmetry.space_group_name_H-M   'P 1'
#
loop_
_entity.id
_entity.type
_entity.pdbx_description
1 polymer ?
#
loop_
_entity_poly.entity_id
_entity_poly.type
_entity_poly.pdbx_seq_one_letter_code
_entity_poly.pdbx_strand_id
1 'polypeptide(L)' 'MQQYYRLGSLDNCSEKWSALVDCLSLKTKRSSEMQEILESREKEKPHIWTFRTPEEASSNWKELFGHLDEVE' A
#
# COMPACT_ATOMS: atom_id res chain seq x y z
N MET A 1 -17.88 13.86 24.40
CA MET A 1 -17.34 12.88 23.42
C MET A 1 -15.93 12.52 23.85
N GLN A 2 -15.72 11.30 24.33
CA GLN A 2 -14.39 10.83 24.75
C GLN A 2 -13.70 10.16 23.57
N GLN A 3 -12.61 10.75 23.09
CA GLN A 3 -11.78 10.19 22.03
C GLN A 3 -10.62 9.43 22.67
N TYR A 4 -10.62 8.11 22.55
CA TYR A 4 -9.53 7.26 23.00
C TYR A 4 -8.50 7.16 21.88
N TYR A 5 -7.48 8.00 21.94
CA TYR A 5 -6.27 7.80 21.14
C TYR A 5 -5.41 6.76 21.82
N ARG A 6 -5.13 5.64 21.12
CA ARG A 6 -4.19 4.65 21.66
C ARG A 6 -2.96 4.42 20.82
N LEU A 7 -3.01 4.50 19.48
CA LEU A 7 -1.85 4.45 18.57
C LEU A 7 -2.43 4.50 17.15
N GLY A 8 -2.41 5.66 16.50
CA GLY A 8 -2.92 5.78 15.13
C GLY A 8 -2.88 7.22 14.66
N SER A 9 -2.37 7.44 13.44
CA SER A 9 -2.48 8.73 12.76
C SER A 9 -3.95 9.13 12.69
N LEU A 10 -4.27 10.38 13.04
CA LEU A 10 -5.61 10.92 12.78
C LEU A 10 -5.87 10.84 11.27
N ASP A 11 -6.80 10.00 10.85
CA ASP A 11 -7.31 10.08 9.48
C ASP A 11 -8.09 11.40 9.35
N ASN A 12 -7.47 12.36 8.68
CA ASN A 12 -8.01 13.69 8.42
C ASN A 12 -8.58 13.79 7.01
N CYS A 13 -8.81 12.66 6.34
CA CYS A 13 -9.28 12.57 4.97
C CYS A 13 -8.36 13.22 3.92
N SER A 14 -7.15 13.69 4.26
CA SER A 14 -6.27 14.37 3.30
C SER A 14 -5.89 13.49 2.11
N GLU A 15 -5.71 12.19 2.33
CA GLU A 15 -5.47 11.22 1.24
C GLU A 15 -6.68 11.10 0.31
N LYS A 16 -7.91 11.11 0.86
CA LYS A 16 -9.15 11.05 0.08
C LYS A 16 -9.35 12.30 -0.77
N TRP A 17 -9.05 13.47 -0.21
CA TRP A 17 -9.07 14.73 -0.95
C TRP A 17 -8.02 14.77 -2.06
N SER A 18 -6.82 14.27 -1.77
CA SER A 18 -5.74 14.18 -2.76
C SER A 18 -6.15 13.27 -3.92
N ALA A 19 -6.71 12.09 -3.63
CA ALA A 19 -7.21 11.16 -4.65
C ALA A 19 -8.31 11.77 -5.55
N LEU A 20 -9.19 12.60 -4.98
CA LEU A 20 -10.21 13.30 -5.75
C LEU A 20 -9.60 14.31 -6.73
N VAL A 21 -8.67 15.15 -6.27
CA VAL A 21 -7.97 16.14 -7.11
C VAL A 21 -7.19 15.42 -8.21
N ASP A 22 -6.49 14.35 -7.86
CA ASP A 22 -5.72 13.54 -8.82
C ASP A 22 -6.60 12.96 -9.93
N CYS A 23 -7.79 12.46 -9.58
CA CYS A 23 -8.77 11.94 -10.54
C CYS A 23 -9.25 13.04 -11.50
N LEU A 24 -9.57 14.23 -10.98
CA LEU A 24 -9.98 15.36 -11.80
C LEU A 24 -8.85 15.79 -12.75
N SER A 25 -7.61 15.84 -12.27
CA SER A 25 -6.43 16.14 -13.09
C SER A 25 -6.13 15.08 -14.15
N LEU A 26 -6.44 13.81 -13.90
CA LEU A 26 -6.30 12.75 -14.91
C LEU A 26 -7.36 12.90 -16.01
N LYS A 27 -8.60 13.26 -15.66
CA LYS A 27 -9.69 13.43 -16.63
C LYS A 27 -9.48 14.59 -17.61
N THR A 28 -8.62 15.54 -17.30
CA THR A 28 -8.29 16.64 -18.23
C THR A 28 -7.25 16.26 -19.28
N LYS A 29 -6.61 15.08 -19.17
CA LYS A 29 -5.59 14.60 -20.11
C LYS A 29 -6.19 13.80 -21.25
N ARG A 30 -5.45 13.67 -22.36
CA ARG A 30 -5.85 12.76 -23.44
C ARG A 30 -5.78 11.31 -22.99
N SER A 31 -6.58 10.44 -23.58
CA SER A 31 -6.61 9.02 -23.22
C SER A 31 -5.24 8.33 -23.30
N SER A 32 -4.42 8.67 -24.31
CA SER A 32 -3.06 8.12 -24.45
C SER A 32 -2.15 8.52 -23.30
N GLU A 33 -2.18 9.79 -22.90
CA GLU A 33 -1.38 10.32 -21.80
C GLU A 33 -1.86 9.78 -20.45
N MET A 34 -3.19 9.67 -20.27
CA MET A 34 -3.78 9.06 -19.08
C MET A 34 -3.32 7.62 -18.92
N GLN A 35 -3.31 6.84 -20.00
CA GLN A 35 -2.93 5.43 -19.97
C GLN A 35 -1.45 5.25 -19.61
N GLU A 36 -0.56 6.06 -20.19
CA GLU A 36 0.86 6.07 -19.84
C GLU A 36 1.10 6.44 -18.35
N ILE A 37 0.33 7.40 -17.82
CA ILE A 37 0.42 7.79 -16.41
C ILE A 37 -0.08 6.66 -15.49
N LEU A 38 -1.13 5.94 -15.87
CA LEU A 38 -1.63 4.82 -15.08
C LEU A 38 -0.63 3.65 -15.09
N GLU A 39 -0.05 3.33 -16.24
CA GLU A 39 0.95 2.26 -16.37
C GLU A 39 2.23 2.57 -15.58
N SER A 40 2.71 3.81 -15.61
CA SER A 40 3.88 4.22 -14.81
C SER A 40 3.60 4.13 -13.31
N ARG A 41 2.44 4.60 -12.85
CA ARG A 41 1.99 4.46 -11.45
C ARG A 41 1.86 3.01 -11.00
N GLU A 42 1.43 2.12 -11.88
CA GLU A 42 1.34 0.68 -11.56
C GLU A 42 2.71 0.05 -11.42
N LYS A 43 3.67 0.41 -12.28
CA LYS A 43 5.07 -0.04 -12.19
C LYS A 43 5.82 0.50 -10.97
N GLU A 44 5.49 1.71 -10.52
CA GLU A 44 6.08 2.32 -9.32
C GLU A 44 5.60 1.68 -8.02
N LYS A 45 4.43 1.05 -8.00
CA LYS A 45 3.96 0.32 -6.83
C LYS A 45 4.74 -0.99 -6.72
N PRO A 46 5.58 -1.17 -5.68
CA PRO A 46 6.22 -2.45 -5.47
C PRO A 46 5.12 -3.50 -5.26
N HIS A 47 5.12 -4.56 -6.07
CA HIS A 47 4.17 -5.66 -5.88
C HIS A 47 4.44 -6.32 -4.53
N ILE A 48 3.40 -6.81 -3.85
CA ILE A 48 3.56 -7.53 -2.58
C ILE A 48 4.55 -8.72 -2.68
N TRP A 49 4.66 -9.30 -3.87
CA TRP A 49 5.57 -10.40 -4.21
C TRP A 49 7.03 -9.96 -4.39
N THR A 50 7.29 -8.66 -4.46
CA THR A 50 8.64 -8.09 -4.57
C THR A 50 9.14 -7.50 -3.26
N PHE A 51 8.35 -7.56 -2.18
CA PHE A 51 8.74 -7.00 -0.88
C PHE A 51 9.88 -7.78 -0.21
N ARG A 52 9.98 -9.08 -0.49
CA ARG A 52 10.99 -9.98 0.06
C ARG A 52 11.37 -11.02 -0.99
N THR A 53 12.65 -11.37 -1.04
CA THR A 53 13.11 -12.59 -1.72
C THR A 53 12.52 -13.84 -1.06
N PRO A 54 12.50 -15.00 -1.72
CA PRO A 54 12.04 -16.25 -1.12
C PRO A 54 12.74 -16.56 0.22
N GLU A 55 14.04 -16.28 0.32
CA GLU A 55 14.86 -16.51 1.50
C GLU A 55 14.49 -15.55 2.66
N GLU A 56 14.29 -14.27 2.35
CA GLU A 56 13.84 -13.25 3.31
C GLU A 56 12.40 -13.51 3.76
N ALA A 57 11.53 -13.94 2.85
CA ALA A 57 10.15 -14.30 3.16
C ALA A 57 10.09 -15.52 4.07
N SER A 58 10.90 -16.55 3.80
CA SER A 58 11.02 -17.74 4.65
C SER A 58 11.57 -17.39 6.04
N SER A 59 12.60 -16.55 6.10
CA SER A 59 13.19 -16.10 7.37
C SER A 59 12.20 -15.28 8.20
N ASN A 60 11.48 -14.34 7.56
CA ASN A 60 10.47 -13.51 8.21
C ASN A 60 9.25 -14.32 8.67
N TRP A 61 8.83 -15.33 7.89
CA TRP A 61 7.78 -16.25 8.28
C TRP A 61 8.19 -17.03 9.55
N LYS A 62 9.41 -17.58 9.56
CA LYS A 62 9.92 -18.33 10.71
C LYS A 62 10.05 -17.48 11.96
N GLU A 63 10.45 -16.21 11.82
CA GLU A 63 10.51 -15.25 12.93
C GLU A 63 9.11 -14.98 13.53
N LEU A 64 8.11 -14.74 12.69
CA LEU A 64 6.77 -14.37 13.13
C LEU A 64 5.95 -15.58 13.60
N PHE A 65 6.11 -16.73 12.95
CA PHE A 65 5.20 -17.87 13.05
C PHE A 65 5.91 -19.18 13.39
N GLY A 66 7.23 -19.20 13.59
CA GLY A 66 7.96 -20.45 13.90
C GLY A 66 7.48 -21.14 15.18
N HIS A 67 6.86 -20.40 16.10
CA HIS A 67 6.21 -20.94 17.29
C HIS A 67 4.98 -21.80 16.99
N LEU A 68 4.39 -21.70 15.78
CA LEU A 68 3.28 -22.55 15.34
C LEU A 68 3.74 -23.93 14.88
N ASP A 69 5.03 -24.08 14.56
CA ASP A 69 5.63 -25.34 14.13
C ASP A 69 6.14 -26.18 15.32
N GLU A 70 6.16 -25.60 16.53
CA GLU A 70 6.40 -26.34 17.77
C GLU A 70 5.15 -27.14 18.10
N VAL A 71 5.14 -28.41 17.70
CA VAL A 71 4.16 -29.40 18.16
C VAL A 71 4.35 -29.58 19.67
N GLU A 72 3.26 -29.40 20.42
CA GLU A 72 3.16 -29.56 21.87
C GLU A 72 3.79 -30.88 22.39
#